data_AF-A0A7Y7NFX7-F1
#
_entry.id   AF-A0A7Y7NFX7-F1
#
_cell.length_a   1.000
_cell.length_b   1.000
_cell.length_c   1.000
_cell.angle_alpha   90.00
_cell.angle_beta   90.00
_cell.angle_gamma   90.00
#
_symmetry.space_group_name_H-M   'P 1'
#
loop_
_entity.id
_entity.type
_entity.pdbx_description
1 polymer ?
#
loop_
_entity_poly.entity_id
_entity_poly.type
_entity_poly.pdbx_seq_one_letter_code
_entity_poly.pdbx_strand_id
1 'polypeptide(L)'
;MENSENILNEIKEMAPTLSQIKRENPFHSSDEYFEELSANIHQKITEKKKASKTINLLSYLQKPQFAIAASLIVIISISLFYFNQSKTDKSIAQNNTIYWDEILNENNTVVDKIDESLLVEELTNEIALTDNHKKNNINQATEKIIDEASSYVESEYSNDIFNEL
;
A
#
# COMPACT_ATOMS: atom_id res chain seq x y z
N MET A 1 -41.59 8.14 -32.43
CA MET A 1 -42.22 8.88 -31.31
C MET A 1 -42.71 7.93 -30.22
N GLU A 2 -43.33 6.80 -30.59
CA GLU A 2 -43.86 5.78 -29.65
C GLU A 2 -42.85 5.20 -28.63
N ASN A 3 -41.59 4.98 -29.02
CA ASN A 3 -40.55 4.40 -28.14
C ASN A 3 -40.18 5.33 -26.96
N SER A 4 -40.16 6.64 -27.19
CA SER A 4 -39.74 7.63 -26.19
C SER A 4 -40.74 7.74 -25.03
N GLU A 5 -42.02 7.60 -25.33
CA GLU A 5 -43.11 7.65 -24.36
C GLU A 5 -43.20 6.37 -23.54
N ASN A 6 -42.94 5.21 -24.17
CA ASN A 6 -42.92 3.92 -23.49
C ASN A 6 -41.81 3.85 -22.42
N ILE A 7 -40.60 4.30 -22.77
CA ILE A 7 -39.46 4.40 -21.84
C ILE A 7 -39.75 5.36 -20.68
N LEU A 8 -40.46 6.47 -20.92
CA LEU A 8 -40.83 7.42 -19.86
C LEU A 8 -41.84 6.81 -18.88
N ASN A 9 -42.80 6.04 -19.37
CA ASN A 9 -43.78 5.36 -18.53
C ASN A 9 -43.12 4.26 -17.68
N GLU A 10 -42.23 3.47 -18.27
CA GLU A 10 -41.46 2.44 -17.55
C GLU A 10 -40.61 3.04 -16.42
N ILE A 11 -39.89 4.14 -16.69
CA ILE A 11 -39.08 4.83 -15.67
C ILE A 11 -39.96 5.43 -14.58
N LYS A 12 -41.15 5.93 -14.91
CA LYS A 12 -42.09 6.50 -13.93
C LYS A 12 -42.63 5.45 -12.97
N GLU A 13 -42.81 4.21 -13.43
CA GLU A 13 -43.23 3.08 -12.61
C GLU A 13 -42.08 2.52 -11.75
N MET A 14 -40.89 2.34 -12.32
CA MET A 14 -39.76 1.72 -11.61
C MET A 14 -38.95 2.69 -10.74
N ALA A 15 -38.83 3.96 -11.17
CA ALA A 15 -37.99 4.97 -10.53
C ALA A 15 -38.66 6.36 -10.60
N PRO A 16 -39.75 6.59 -9.84
CA PRO A 16 -40.52 7.84 -9.90
C PRO A 16 -39.67 9.07 -9.62
N THR A 17 -38.69 8.98 -8.72
CA THR A 17 -37.73 10.05 -8.42
C THR A 17 -36.85 10.41 -9.61
N LEU A 18 -36.41 9.41 -10.38
CA LEU A 18 -35.58 9.61 -11.58
C LEU A 18 -36.40 10.22 -12.72
N SER A 19 -37.68 9.85 -12.85
CA SER A 19 -38.59 10.42 -13.85
C SER A 19 -38.82 11.93 -13.67
N GLN A 20 -38.59 12.46 -12.47
CA GLN A 20 -38.73 13.87 -12.13
C GLN A 20 -37.48 14.70 -12.47
N ILE A 21 -36.34 14.05 -12.71
CA ILE A 21 -35.09 14.72 -13.07
C ILE A 21 -35.18 15.17 -14.54
N LYS A 22 -34.85 16.45 -14.78
CA LYS A 22 -34.81 16.99 -16.14
C LYS A 22 -33.75 16.26 -16.97
N ARG A 23 -34.11 15.85 -18.18
CA ARG A 23 -33.19 15.30 -19.19
C ARG A 23 -32.35 16.40 -19.85
N GLU A 24 -31.68 17.19 -19.03
CA GLU A 24 -30.69 18.17 -19.47
C GLU A 24 -29.29 17.66 -19.13
N ASN A 25 -28.29 17.98 -19.95
CA ASN A 25 -26.91 17.64 -19.64
C ASN A 25 -26.35 18.72 -18.69
N PRO A 26 -26.14 18.44 -17.39
CA PRO A 26 -25.58 19.42 -16.48
C PRO A 26 -24.08 19.63 -16.71
N PHE A 27 -23.42 18.73 -17.43
CA PHE A 27 -21.98 18.78 -17.69
C PHE A 27 -21.72 19.60 -18.95
N HIS A 28 -21.58 20.91 -18.75
CA HIS A 28 -21.05 21.84 -19.74
C HIS A 28 -19.81 22.50 -19.15
N SER A 29 -18.72 22.52 -19.92
CA SER A 29 -17.56 23.35 -19.61
C SER A 29 -17.86 24.80 -19.97
N SER A 30 -17.29 25.76 -19.24
CA SER A 30 -17.29 27.15 -19.68
C SER A 30 -16.50 27.32 -20.98
N ASP A 31 -16.85 28.33 -21.77
CA ASP A 31 -16.19 28.61 -23.05
C ASP A 31 -14.67 28.82 -22.90
N GLU A 32 -14.23 29.27 -21.72
CA GLU A 32 -12.83 29.57 -21.40
C GLU A 32 -12.10 28.46 -20.63
N TYR A 33 -12.76 27.35 -20.29
CA TYR A 33 -12.18 26.28 -19.45
C TYR A 33 -10.85 25.76 -20.01
N PHE A 34 -10.80 25.46 -21.31
CA PHE A 34 -9.61 24.90 -21.94
C PHE A 34 -8.50 25.94 -22.14
N GLU A 35 -8.86 27.21 -22.35
CA GLU A 35 -7.90 28.31 -22.44
C GLU A 35 -7.22 28.56 -21.09
N GLU A 36 -8.01 28.62 -20.01
CA GLU A 36 -7.49 28.77 -18.66
C GLU A 36 -6.65 27.56 -18.24
N LEU A 37 -7.11 26.34 -18.57
CA LEU A 37 -6.37 25.11 -18.29
C LEU A 37 -5.00 25.10 -19.00
N SER A 38 -4.96 25.46 -20.28
CA SER A 38 -3.72 25.54 -21.05
C SER A 38 -2.75 26.57 -20.46
N ALA A 39 -3.26 27.76 -20.12
CA ALA A 39 -2.48 28.81 -19.48
C ALA A 39 -1.93 28.37 -18.11
N ASN A 40 -2.76 27.71 -17.29
CA ASN A 40 -2.39 27.20 -15.98
C ASN A 40 -1.31 26.12 -16.05
N ILE A 41 -1.40 25.20 -17.02
CA ILE A 41 -0.38 24.17 -17.26
C ILE A 41 0.93 24.82 -17.67
N HIS A 42 0.90 25.75 -18.64
CA HIS A 42 2.09 26.43 -19.13
C HIS A 42 2.79 27.23 -18.02
N GLN A 43 2.02 27.92 -17.17
CA GLN A 43 2.53 28.64 -16.03
C GLN A 43 3.23 27.70 -15.04
N LYS A 44 2.60 26.58 -14.66
CA LYS A 44 3.18 25.61 -13.72
C LYS A 44 4.47 24.96 -14.23
N ILE A 45 4.58 24.68 -15.52
CA ILE A 45 5.80 24.12 -16.13
C ILE A 45 6.92 25.16 -16.14
N THR A 46 6.58 26.43 -16.40
CA THR A 46 7.57 27.51 -16.51
C THR A 46 8.08 27.96 -15.13
N GLU A 47 7.20 28.01 -14.12
CA GLU A 47 7.57 28.32 -12.73
C GLU A 47 8.53 27.28 -12.12
N LYS A 48 8.31 25.99 -12.43
CA LYS A 48 9.21 24.90 -11.99
C LYS A 48 10.57 24.92 -12.69
N LYS A 49 10.70 25.63 -13.82
CA LYS A 49 11.97 25.84 -14.54
C LYS A 49 12.79 27.03 -14.02
N LYS A 50 12.47 27.60 -12.85
CA LYS A 50 13.40 28.52 -12.19
C LYS A 50 14.73 27.81 -11.96
N ALA A 51 15.72 28.22 -12.74
CA ALA A 51 17.05 27.65 -12.78
C ALA A 51 17.55 27.40 -11.36
N SER A 52 17.60 26.12 -10.98
CA SER A 52 18.35 25.67 -9.82
C SER A 52 19.72 26.32 -9.93
N LYS A 53 20.11 27.09 -8.90
CA LYS A 53 21.43 27.67 -8.82
C LYS A 53 22.40 26.51 -8.67
N THR A 54 22.88 25.98 -9.80
CA THR A 54 23.85 24.89 -9.85
C THR A 54 25.13 25.40 -9.22
N ILE A 55 25.28 25.17 -7.91
CA ILE A 55 26.54 25.40 -7.24
C ILE A 55 27.54 24.38 -7.81
N ASN A 56 28.64 24.87 -8.38
CA ASN A 56 29.75 24.00 -8.76
C ASN A 56 30.47 23.55 -7.49
N LEU A 57 29.92 22.55 -6.80
CA LEU A 57 30.45 21.99 -5.56
C LEU A 57 31.94 21.60 -5.72
N LEU A 58 32.32 21.13 -6.91
CA LEU A 58 33.68 20.76 -7.28
C LEU A 58 34.67 21.94 -7.16
N SER A 59 34.25 23.16 -7.49
CA SER A 59 35.11 24.35 -7.42
C SER A 59 35.41 24.78 -5.98
N TYR A 60 34.51 24.47 -5.03
CA TYR A 60 34.73 24.75 -3.62
C TYR A 60 35.70 23.72 -2.99
N LEU A 61 35.71 22.51 -3.54
CA LEU A 61 36.55 21.40 -3.10
C LEU A 61 38.01 21.52 -3.53
N GLN A 62 38.31 22.34 -4.56
CA GLN A 62 39.68 22.62 -5.02
C GLN A 62 40.44 23.60 -4.13
N LYS A 63 39.82 24.14 -3.06
CA LYS A 63 40.54 25.01 -2.12
C LYS A 63 41.47 24.18 -1.22
N PRO A 64 42.74 24.60 -1.02
CA PRO A 64 43.76 23.80 -0.33
C PRO A 64 43.41 23.50 1.14
N GLN A 65 42.56 24.32 1.76
CA GLN A 65 42.13 24.15 3.15
C GLN A 65 41.25 22.92 3.41
N PHE A 66 40.72 22.26 2.36
CA PHE A 66 39.86 21.08 2.50
C PHE A 66 40.53 19.75 2.09
N ALA A 67 41.80 19.78 1.67
CA ALA A 67 42.50 18.60 1.16
C ALA A 67 42.59 17.45 2.20
N ILE A 68 42.82 17.79 3.47
CA ILE A 68 42.95 16.80 4.56
C ILE A 68 41.59 16.19 4.92
N ALA A 69 40.54 17.00 5.04
CA ALA A 69 39.20 16.49 5.34
C ALA A 69 38.67 15.63 4.17
N ALA A 70 38.90 16.06 2.93
CA ALA A 70 38.50 15.31 1.74
C ALA A 70 39.23 13.96 1.64
N SER A 71 40.53 13.90 1.97
CA SER A 71 41.28 12.63 1.93
C SER A 71 40.78 11.64 2.98
N LEU A 72 40.47 12.11 4.20
CA LEU A 72 39.88 11.26 5.24
C LEU A 72 38.52 10.71 4.81
N ILE A 73 37.66 11.53 4.24
CA ILE A 73 36.35 11.11 3.73
C ILE A 73 36.52 10.05 2.63
N VAL A 74 37.42 10.28 1.66
CA VAL A 74 37.69 9.34 0.57
C VAL A 74 38.22 7.99 1.10
N ILE A 75 39.17 8.02 2.04
CA ILE A 75 39.72 6.79 2.63
C ILE A 75 38.64 6.02 3.42
N ILE A 76 37.82 6.72 4.20
CA ILE A 76 36.71 6.12 4.94
C ILE A 76 35.67 5.53 3.98
N SER A 77 35.30 6.26 2.92
CA SER A 77 34.35 5.80 1.90
C SER A 77 34.86 4.56 1.16
N ILE A 78 36.15 4.53 0.79
CA ILE A 78 36.78 3.36 0.14
C ILE A 78 36.82 2.17 1.10
N SER A 79 37.19 2.40 2.36
CA SER A 79 37.24 1.36 3.40
C SER A 79 35.86 0.74 3.64
N LEU A 80 34.82 1.57 3.76
CA LEU A 80 33.44 1.10 3.89
C LEU A 80 32.96 0.38 2.63
N PHE A 81 33.32 0.84 1.43
CA PHE A 81 32.96 0.20 0.17
C PHE A 81 33.54 -1.21 0.03
N TYR A 82 34.82 -1.40 0.39
CA TYR A 82 35.46 -2.72 0.40
C TYR A 82 34.92 -3.62 1.53
N PHE A 83 34.63 -3.05 2.70
CA PHE A 83 34.03 -3.79 3.82
C PHE A 83 32.59 -4.23 3.53
N ASN A 84 31.84 -3.45 2.74
CA ASN A 84 30.48 -3.81 2.32
C ASN A 84 30.46 -4.84 1.17
N GLN A 85 31.58 -5.06 0.47
CA GLN A 85 31.71 -6.14 -0.51
C GLN A 85 31.98 -7.51 0.13
N SER A 86 32.46 -7.59 1.38
CA SER A 86 32.81 -8.88 2.01
C SER A 86 31.61 -9.63 2.61
N LYS A 87 30.38 -9.29 2.23
CA LYS A 87 29.16 -10.00 2.63
C LYS A 87 28.21 -10.19 1.44
N THR A 88 28.61 -10.98 0.46
CA THR A 88 27.62 -11.67 -0.40
C THR A 88 27.21 -12.97 0.26
N ASP A 89 26.39 -12.87 1.30
CA ASP A 89 25.29 -13.82 1.44
C ASP A 89 24.08 -13.16 0.79
N LYS A 90 23.72 -13.67 -0.39
CA LYS A 90 22.45 -13.37 -1.04
C LYS A 90 21.33 -13.95 -0.18
N SER A 91 20.95 -13.23 0.85
CA SER A 91 19.60 -13.31 1.40
C SER A 91 19.12 -11.89 1.59
N ILE A 92 18.67 -11.30 0.49
CA ILE A 92 17.76 -10.16 0.54
C ILE A 92 16.49 -10.72 1.19
N ALA A 93 16.41 -10.61 2.52
CA ALA A 93 15.13 -10.49 3.16
C ALA A 93 14.52 -9.22 2.55
N GLN A 94 13.56 -9.41 1.65
CA GLN A 94 12.77 -8.33 1.06
C GLN A 94 11.95 -7.68 2.18
N ASN A 95 12.54 -6.75 2.92
CA ASN A 95 11.76 -5.76 3.62
C ASN A 95 11.51 -4.62 2.63
N ASN A 96 10.29 -4.61 2.09
CA ASN A 96 9.82 -3.64 1.12
C ASN A 96 9.62 -2.28 1.81
N THR A 97 10.71 -1.63 2.24
CA THR A 97 10.66 -0.22 2.66
C THR A 97 10.68 0.62 1.40
N ILE A 98 9.49 0.80 0.83
CA ILE A 98 9.26 1.69 -0.30
C ILE A 98 9.37 3.13 0.23
N TYR A 99 10.36 3.87 -0.23
CA TYR A 99 10.46 5.30 0.07
C TYR A 99 9.59 6.10 -0.92
N TRP A 100 8.93 7.16 -0.42
CA TRP A 100 7.99 7.96 -1.21
C TRP A 100 8.64 8.70 -2.39
N ASP A 101 9.93 8.98 -2.31
CA ASP A 101 10.73 9.58 -3.40
C ASP A 101 10.98 8.59 -4.54
N GLU A 102 11.04 7.30 -4.24
CA GLU A 102 11.17 6.24 -5.24
C GLU A 102 9.86 6.07 -6.02
N ILE A 103 8.69 6.08 -5.37
CA ILE A 103 7.35 5.98 -6.01
C ILE A 103 7.11 7.12 -7.01
N LEU A 104 7.55 8.33 -6.69
CA LEU A 104 7.28 9.54 -7.48
C LEU A 104 8.29 9.78 -8.62
N ASN A 105 9.29 8.91 -8.76
CA ASN A 105 10.25 8.98 -9.85
C ASN A 105 9.56 8.55 -11.16
N GLU A 106 9.68 9.37 -12.20
CA GLU A 106 9.04 9.19 -13.52
C GLU A 106 9.46 7.88 -14.23
N ASN A 107 10.56 7.25 -13.79
CA ASN A 107 11.03 5.96 -14.29
C ASN A 107 10.66 4.76 -13.40
N ASN A 108 9.80 4.94 -12.40
CA ASN A 108 9.50 3.88 -11.45
C ASN A 108 8.43 2.91 -11.96
N THR A 109 8.89 1.72 -12.34
CA THR A 109 8.06 0.56 -12.72
C THR A 109 7.21 -0.05 -11.59
N VAL A 110 7.34 0.42 -10.35
CA VAL A 110 6.59 -0.14 -9.21
C VAL A 110 5.10 0.14 -9.34
N VAL A 111 4.71 1.33 -9.80
CA VAL A 111 3.29 1.67 -10.02
C VAL A 111 2.73 0.86 -11.19
N ASP A 112 3.50 0.67 -12.26
CA ASP A 112 3.11 -0.14 -13.43
C ASP A 112 2.95 -1.63 -13.11
N LYS A 113 3.54 -2.10 -11.99
CA LYS A 113 3.47 -3.49 -11.53
C LYS A 113 2.34 -3.75 -10.55
N ILE A 114 1.68 -2.71 -10.03
CA ILE A 114 0.51 -2.88 -9.16
C ILE A 114 -0.69 -3.11 -10.09
N ASP A 115 -0.97 -4.39 -10.34
CA ASP A 115 -2.17 -4.83 -11.03
C ASP A 115 -3.32 -5.07 -10.02
N GLU A 116 -4.57 -4.99 -10.49
CA GLU A 116 -5.76 -5.23 -9.67
C GLU A 116 -5.77 -6.66 -9.09
N SER A 117 -5.18 -7.61 -9.81
CA SER A 117 -5.02 -9.00 -9.38
C SER A 117 -4.20 -9.15 -8.09
N LEU A 118 -3.16 -8.33 -7.91
CA LEU A 118 -2.33 -8.31 -6.69
C LEU A 118 -3.09 -7.74 -5.48
N LEU A 119 -3.94 -6.73 -5.70
CA LEU A 119 -4.77 -6.16 -4.64
C LEU A 119 -5.85 -7.16 -4.18
N VAL A 120 -6.44 -7.88 -5.13
CA VAL A 120 -7.40 -8.94 -4.82
C VAL A 120 -6.73 -10.08 -4.06
N GLU A 121 -5.52 -10.50 -4.45
CA GLU A 121 -4.75 -11.53 -3.76
C GLU A 121 -4.46 -11.15 -2.30
N GLU A 122 -3.98 -9.93 -2.05
CA GLU A 122 -3.70 -9.45 -0.68
C GLU A 122 -4.98 -9.38 0.18
N LEU A 123 -6.08 -8.85 -0.37
CA LEU A 123 -7.37 -8.83 0.33
C LEU A 123 -7.88 -10.23 0.63
N THR A 124 -7.75 -11.18 -0.32
CA THR A 124 -8.14 -12.57 -0.08
C THR A 124 -7.25 -13.27 0.93
N ASN A 125 -5.96 -12.94 0.99
CA ASN A 125 -5.03 -13.46 1.99
C ASN A 125 -5.35 -12.92 3.38
N GLU A 126 -5.67 -11.63 3.52
CA GLU A 126 -6.11 -11.04 4.80
C GLU A 126 -7.42 -11.67 5.31
N ILE A 127 -8.37 -11.91 4.40
CA ILE A 127 -9.62 -12.63 4.70
C ILE A 127 -9.32 -14.09 5.13
N ALA A 128 -8.43 -14.79 4.41
CA ALA A 128 -8.05 -16.17 4.73
C ALA A 128 -7.31 -16.31 6.07
N LEU A 129 -6.47 -15.33 6.45
CA LEU A 129 -5.82 -15.29 7.75
C LEU A 129 -6.82 -15.08 8.89
N THR A 130 -7.84 -14.26 8.67
CA THR A 130 -8.91 -13.97 9.64
C THR A 130 -9.76 -15.22 9.94
N ASP A 131 -10.07 -16.02 8.92
CA ASP A 131 -10.82 -17.28 9.08
C ASP A 131 -10.02 -18.35 9.82
N ASN A 132 -8.72 -18.47 9.55
CA ASN A 132 -7.84 -19.41 10.23
C ASN A 132 -7.60 -19.03 11.70
N HIS A 133 -7.49 -17.75 12.02
CA HIS A 133 -7.29 -17.27 13.39
C HIS A 133 -8.50 -17.56 14.28
N LYS A 134 -9.71 -17.50 13.73
CA LYS A 134 -10.96 -17.86 14.43
C LYS A 134 -11.06 -19.37 14.70
N LYS A 135 -10.62 -20.21 13.74
CA LYS A 135 -10.64 -21.68 13.86
C LYS A 135 -9.63 -22.21 14.89
N ASN A 136 -8.43 -21.60 14.95
CA ASN A 136 -7.39 -22.00 15.91
C ASN A 136 -7.78 -21.70 17.36
N ASN A 137 -8.42 -20.55 17.62
CA ASN A 137 -8.88 -20.19 18.96
C ASN A 137 -9.99 -21.12 19.47
N ILE A 138 -10.86 -21.63 18.58
CA ILE A 138 -11.91 -22.59 18.95
C ILE A 138 -11.28 -23.95 19.31
N ASN A 139 -10.33 -24.44 18.52
CA ASN A 139 -9.68 -25.73 18.77
C ASN A 139 -8.89 -25.72 20.09
N GLN A 140 -8.18 -24.63 20.38
CA GLN A 140 -7.44 -24.48 21.63
C GLN A 140 -8.36 -24.38 22.85
N ALA A 141 -9.51 -23.72 22.72
CA ALA A 141 -10.52 -23.68 23.78
C ALA A 141 -11.15 -25.06 24.01
N THR A 142 -11.41 -25.83 22.94
CA THR A 142 -11.98 -27.17 23.07
C THR A 142 -11.01 -28.18 23.66
N GLU A 143 -9.72 -28.11 23.33
CA GLU A 143 -8.68 -28.99 23.90
C GLU A 143 -8.54 -28.76 25.41
N LYS A 144 -8.53 -27.48 25.83
CA LYS A 144 -8.46 -27.11 27.25
C LYS A 144 -9.69 -27.57 28.05
N ILE A 145 -10.88 -27.53 27.46
CA ILE A 145 -12.12 -28.03 28.10
C ILE A 145 -12.12 -29.57 28.20
N ILE A 146 -11.58 -30.26 27.19
CA ILE A 146 -11.49 -31.72 27.19
C ILE A 146 -10.49 -32.23 28.23
N ASP A 147 -9.36 -31.53 28.39
CA ASP A 147 -8.36 -31.85 29.41
C ASP A 147 -8.92 -31.64 30.84
N GLU A 148 -9.66 -30.54 31.05
CA GLU A 148 -10.32 -30.28 32.33
C GLU A 148 -11.39 -31.35 32.64
N ALA A 149 -12.22 -31.71 31.66
CA ALA A 149 -13.23 -32.75 31.83
C ALA A 149 -12.62 -34.13 32.13
N SER A 150 -11.49 -34.46 31.50
CA SER A 150 -10.78 -35.74 31.73
C SER A 150 -10.18 -35.82 33.13
N SER A 151 -9.67 -34.69 33.66
CA SER A 151 -9.19 -34.60 35.05
C SER A 151 -10.30 -34.80 36.09
N TYR A 152 -11.53 -34.36 35.80
CA TYR A 152 -12.67 -34.60 36.70
C TYR A 152 -13.10 -36.06 36.70
N VAL A 153 -13.15 -36.70 35.53
CA VAL A 153 -13.52 -38.12 35.41
C VAL A 153 -12.53 -39.04 36.13
N GLU A 154 -11.22 -38.79 36.06
CA GLU A 154 -10.22 -39.57 36.79
C GLU A 154 -10.34 -39.45 38.32
N SER A 155 -10.81 -38.30 38.82
CA SER A 155 -11.01 -38.09 40.26
C SER A 155 -12.21 -38.85 40.83
N GLU A 156 -13.17 -39.21 39.98
CA GLU A 156 -14.40 -39.88 40.40
C GLU A 156 -14.21 -41.42 40.44
N TYR A 157 -13.40 -41.98 39.53
CA TYR A 157 -13.08 -43.43 39.52
C TYR A 157 -12.10 -43.87 40.62
N SER A 158 -11.32 -42.97 41.22
CA SER A 158 -10.43 -43.33 42.33
C SER A 158 -11.16 -43.51 43.67
N ASN A 159 -12.41 -43.05 43.80
CA ASN A 159 -13.15 -43.09 45.07
C ASN A 159 -14.06 -44.31 45.22
N ASP A 160 -14.42 -44.99 44.13
CA ASP A 160 -15.28 -46.19 44.19
C ASP A 160 -14.51 -47.51 44.35
N ILE A 161 -13.18 -47.53 44.15
CA ILE A 161 -12.37 -48.76 44.34
C ILE A 161 -12.00 -48.99 45.83
N PHE A 162 -12.14 -47.99 46.70
CA PHE A 162 -11.83 -48.14 48.13
C PHE A 162 -13.03 -48.43 49.05
N ASN A 163 -14.26 -48.51 48.52
CA ASN A 163 -15.46 -48.82 49.30
C ASN A 163 -16.03 -50.23 49.08
N GLU A 164 -15.30 -51.13 48.42
CA GLU A 164 -15.69 -52.55 48.25
C GLU A 164 -14.59 -53.56 48.63
N LEU A 165 -13.75 -53.22 49.62
CA LEU A 165 -12.93 -54.16 50.41
C LEU A 165 -13.11 -53.88 51.91
#